data_AF-G8NWL5-F1
#
_entry.id   AF-G8NWL5-F1
#
_cell.length_a   1.000
_cell.length_b   1.000
_cell.length_c   1.000
_cell.angle_alpha   90.00
_cell.angle_beta   90.00
_cell.angle_gamma   90.00
#
_symmetry.space_group_name_H-M   'P 1'
#
loop_
_entity.id
_entity.type
_entity.pdbx_description
1 polymer ?
#
loop_
_entity_poly.entity_id
_entity_poly.type
_entity_poly.pdbx_seq_one_letter_code
_entity_poly.pdbx_strand_id
1 'polypeptide(L)'
;MQKDMGATGVTPNPAKPLPTPEALEEQRLIRRMQMMMNMVMQVIAQDSTLTIDDASQMIADARSAALAMFPGKELAYDLIWKPRFQRLMRERFLIM
;
A
#
# COMPACT_ATOMS: atom_id res chain seq x y z
N MET A 1 3.76 46.29 38.66
CA MET A 1 4.42 46.04 37.37
C MET A 1 4.20 44.58 36.99
N GLN A 2 3.82 44.36 35.73
CA GLN A 2 3.46 43.10 35.08
C GLN A 2 4.40 41.91 35.30
N LYS A 3 3.83 40.69 35.35
CA LYS A 3 3.92 39.67 34.28
C LYS A 3 3.00 38.50 34.65
N ASP A 4 1.83 38.39 34.03
CA ASP A 4 1.57 37.60 32.82
C ASP A 4 2.01 36.14 32.99
N MET A 5 1.05 35.25 33.22
CA MET A 5 0.33 34.51 32.16
C MET A 5 1.08 33.23 31.82
N GLY A 6 0.53 32.11 32.28
CA GLY A 6 1.00 30.77 31.96
C GLY A 6 -0.12 29.75 32.11
N ALA A 7 -1.34 30.10 31.67
CA ALA A 7 -2.37 29.12 31.45
C ALA A 7 -1.86 28.16 30.37
N THR A 8 -1.52 26.93 30.77
CA THR A 8 -1.29 25.81 29.87
C THR A 8 -2.60 25.48 29.17
N GLY A 9 -2.90 26.24 28.13
CA GLY A 9 -3.93 25.93 27.16
C GLY A 9 -3.54 24.66 26.42
N VAL A 10 -3.97 23.51 26.94
CA VAL A 10 -4.25 22.36 26.08
C VAL A 10 -5.45 22.77 25.23
N THR A 11 -5.18 23.47 24.13
CA THR A 11 -6.15 23.62 23.05
C THR A 11 -6.57 22.21 22.65
N PRO A 12 -7.87 21.86 22.72
CA PRO A 12 -8.36 20.61 22.15
C PRO A 12 -7.98 20.65 20.67
N ASN A 13 -7.13 19.71 20.26
CA ASN A 13 -6.88 19.46 18.84
C ASN A 13 -8.26 19.29 18.18
N PRO A 14 -8.68 20.16 17.25
CA PRO A 14 -10.01 20.07 16.67
C PRO A 14 -10.15 18.68 16.09
N ALA A 15 -11.06 17.90 16.69
CA ALA A 15 -11.24 16.49 16.42
C ALA A 15 -11.24 16.29 14.91
N LYS A 16 -10.33 15.44 14.40
CA LYS A 16 -10.41 14.98 13.00
C LYS A 16 -11.87 14.58 12.75
N PRO A 17 -12.51 15.11 11.70
CA PRO A 17 -13.88 14.76 11.39
C PRO A 17 -14.03 13.24 11.42
N LEU A 18 -15.11 12.76 12.03
CA LEU A 18 -15.44 11.33 12.02
C LEU A 18 -15.39 10.85 10.56
N PRO A 19 -14.69 9.74 10.26
CA PRO A 19 -14.54 9.28 8.90
C PRO A 19 -15.91 8.98 8.29
N THR A 20 -16.13 9.44 7.06
CA THR A 20 -17.35 9.14 6.30
C THR A 20 -17.42 7.64 6.00
N PRO A 21 -18.61 7.07 5.75
CA PRO A 21 -18.75 5.69 5.31
C PRO A 21 -17.86 5.36 4.10
N GLU A 22 -17.79 6.27 3.11
CA GLU A 22 -16.92 6.15 1.94
C GLU A 22 -15.43 6.07 2.32
N ALA A 23 -14.97 6.92 3.24
CA ALA A 23 -13.59 6.91 3.72
C ALA A 23 -13.25 5.62 4.49
N LEU A 24 -14.24 5.01 5.17
CA LEU A 24 -14.08 3.72 5.83
C LEU A 24 -14.01 2.57 4.82
N GLU A 25 -14.82 2.62 3.76
CA GLU A 25 -14.77 1.64 2.67
C GLU A 25 -13.45 1.71 1.91
N GLU A 26 -12.98 2.91 1.57
CA GLU A 26 -11.68 3.09 0.93
C GLU A 26 -10.53 2.54 1.80
N GLN A 27 -10.55 2.80 3.11
CA GLN A 27 -9.59 2.21 4.04
C GLN A 27 -9.65 0.68 4.08
N ARG A 28 -10.85 0.08 4.00
CA ARG A 28 -11.01 -1.38 3.92
C ARG A 28 -10.41 -1.94 2.63
N LEU A 29 -10.66 -1.28 1.49
CA LEU A 29 -10.08 -1.67 0.20
C LEU A 29 -8.55 -1.56 0.23
N ILE A 30 -8.00 -0.49 0.84
CA ILE A 30 -6.54 -0.30 0.94
C ILE A 30 -5.92 -1.42 1.75
N ARG A 31 -6.50 -1.77 2.90
CA ARG A 31 -6.01 -2.88 3.74
C ARG A 31 -6.06 -4.22 3.01
N ARG A 32 -7.15 -4.48 2.29
CA ARG A 32 -7.31 -5.70 1.48
C ARG A 32 -6.28 -5.77 0.35
N MET A 33 -6.06 -4.66 -0.36
CA MET A 33 -5.04 -4.58 -1.40
C MET A 33 -3.64 -4.80 -0.82
N GLN A 34 -3.30 -4.15 0.29
CA GLN A 34 -1.99 -4.34 0.95
C GLN A 34 -1.77 -5.80 1.35
N MET A 35 -2.79 -6.46 1.93
CA MET A 35 -2.72 -7.88 2.28
C MET A 35 -2.46 -8.74 1.04
N MET A 36 -3.20 -8.52 -0.04
CA MET A 36 -3.03 -9.25 -1.30
C MET A 36 -1.63 -9.06 -1.88
N MET A 37 -1.13 -7.83 -1.96
CA MET A 37 0.20 -7.52 -2.47
C MET A 37 1.30 -8.18 -1.64
N ASN A 38 1.18 -8.12 -0.31
CA ASN A 38 2.12 -8.75 0.59
C ASN A 38 2.13 -10.27 0.42
N MET A 39 0.95 -10.89 0.22
CA MET A 39 0.84 -12.32 -0.04
C MET A 39 1.52 -12.71 -1.35
N VAL A 40 1.28 -11.97 -2.45
CA VAL A 40 1.94 -12.21 -3.74
C VAL A 40 3.45 -12.07 -3.61
N MET A 41 3.94 -11.04 -2.93
CA MET A 41 5.38 -10.88 -2.67
C MET A 41 5.96 -12.05 -1.87
N GLN A 42 5.26 -12.53 -0.85
CA GLN A 42 5.72 -13.67 -0.04
C GLN A 42 5.76 -14.97 -0.83
N VAL A 43 4.71 -15.26 -1.61
CA VAL A 43 4.67 -16.45 -2.47
C VAL A 43 5.81 -16.41 -3.48
N ILE A 44 6.00 -15.28 -4.17
CA ILE A 44 7.12 -15.12 -5.09
C ILE A 44 8.44 -15.30 -4.34
N ALA A 45 8.62 -14.72 -3.15
CA ALA A 45 9.89 -14.83 -2.43
C ALA A 45 10.23 -16.25 -1.93
N GLN A 46 9.22 -17.03 -1.55
CA GLN A 46 9.41 -18.27 -0.78
C GLN A 46 9.26 -19.55 -1.61
N ASP A 47 8.43 -19.53 -2.65
CA ASP A 47 8.21 -20.70 -3.48
C ASP A 47 9.35 -20.85 -4.48
N SER A 48 10.23 -21.84 -4.27
CA SER A 48 11.36 -22.10 -5.15
C SER A 48 10.96 -22.73 -6.48
N THR A 49 9.72 -23.20 -6.64
CA THR A 49 9.25 -23.90 -7.84
C THR A 49 8.72 -22.96 -8.92
N LEU A 50 8.34 -21.74 -8.55
CA LEU A 50 7.80 -20.76 -9.51
C LEU A 50 8.85 -20.34 -10.52
N THR A 51 8.48 -20.31 -11.80
CA THR A 51 9.31 -19.74 -12.84
C THR A 51 9.24 -18.20 -12.84
N ILE A 52 10.13 -17.57 -13.61
CA ILE A 52 10.08 -16.12 -13.86
C ILE A 52 8.76 -15.70 -14.51
N ASP A 53 8.21 -16.54 -15.40
CA ASP A 53 6.98 -16.27 -16.12
C ASP A 53 5.78 -16.37 -15.17
N ASP A 54 5.73 -17.39 -14.30
CA ASP A 54 4.68 -17.52 -13.28
C ASP A 54 4.67 -16.31 -12.34
N ALA A 55 5.85 -15.92 -11.84
CA ALA A 55 5.98 -14.76 -10.97
C ALA A 55 5.57 -13.45 -11.68
N SER A 56 5.90 -13.30 -12.96
CA SER A 56 5.50 -12.16 -13.77
C SER A 56 3.98 -12.10 -13.97
N GLN A 57 3.35 -13.26 -14.21
CA GLN A 57 1.90 -13.36 -14.35
C GLN A 57 1.20 -13.02 -13.02
N MET A 58 1.70 -13.51 -11.89
CA MET A 58 1.16 -13.16 -10.57
C MET A 58 1.20 -11.66 -10.30
N ILE A 59 2.28 -10.97 -10.70
CA ILE A 59 2.40 -9.51 -10.58
C ILE A 59 1.38 -8.80 -11.48
N ALA A 60 1.20 -9.28 -12.72
CA ALA A 60 0.21 -8.73 -13.65
C ALA A 60 -1.23 -8.89 -13.14
N ASP A 61 -1.55 -10.05 -12.56
CA ASP A 61 -2.87 -10.33 -11.99
C ASP A 61 -3.11 -9.46 -10.74
N ALA A 62 -2.11 -9.33 -9.87
CA ALA A 62 -2.19 -8.46 -8.69
C ALA A 62 -2.41 -6.99 -9.09
N ARG A 63 -1.70 -6.51 -10.12
CA ARG A 63 -1.92 -5.17 -10.69
C ARG A 63 -3.35 -5.01 -11.18
N SER A 64 -3.84 -5.95 -11.98
CA SER A 64 -5.20 -5.91 -12.52
C SER A 64 -6.25 -5.87 -11.41
N ALA A 65 -6.08 -6.69 -10.37
CA ALA A 65 -6.97 -6.68 -9.20
C ALA A 65 -6.93 -5.34 -8.44
N ALA A 66 -5.76 -4.73 -8.26
CA ALA A 66 -5.65 -3.42 -7.62
C ALA A 66 -6.34 -2.31 -8.42
N LEU A 67 -6.19 -2.30 -9.74
CA LEU A 67 -6.84 -1.31 -10.60
C LEU A 67 -8.36 -1.49 -10.67
N ALA A 68 -8.85 -2.73 -10.55
CA ALA A 68 -10.29 -2.99 -10.41
C ALA A 68 -10.86 -2.46 -9.07
N MET A 69 -10.07 -2.52 -7.98
CA MET A 69 -10.45 -1.95 -6.68
C MET A 69 -10.33 -0.43 -6.65
N PHE A 70 -9.45 0.15 -7.46
CA PHE A 70 -9.16 1.59 -7.49
C PHE A 70 -9.02 2.11 -8.93
N PRO A 71 -10.14 2.28 -9.66
CA PRO A 71 -10.11 2.78 -11.02
C PRO A 71 -9.44 4.17 -11.10
N GLY A 72 -8.56 4.38 -12.09
CA GLY A 72 -7.88 5.66 -12.30
C GLY A 72 -6.72 5.95 -11.34
N LYS A 73 -6.29 4.97 -10.53
CA LYS A 73 -5.16 5.10 -9.59
C LYS A 73 -3.90 4.35 -10.04
N GLU A 74 -3.70 4.20 -11.35
CA GLU A 74 -2.58 3.47 -11.96
C GLU A 74 -1.23 4.04 -11.55
N LEU A 75 -1.10 5.37 -11.60
CA LEU A 75 0.15 6.05 -11.24
C LEU A 75 0.53 5.80 -9.78
N ALA A 76 -0.46 5.78 -8.88
CA ALA A 76 -0.23 5.51 -7.46
C ALA A 76 0.26 4.07 -7.24
N TYR A 77 -0.35 3.10 -7.94
CA TYR A 77 0.13 1.72 -7.93
C TYR A 77 1.58 1.64 -8.42
N ASP A 78 1.87 2.25 -9.57
CA ASP A 78 3.19 2.17 -10.21
C ASP A 78 4.27 2.82 -9.34
N LEU A 79 3.97 3.89 -8.59
CA LEU A 79 4.91 4.52 -7.67
C LEU A 79 5.19 3.67 -6.42
N ILE A 80 4.18 2.95 -5.91
CA ILE A 80 4.26 2.25 -4.62
C ILE A 80 4.73 0.81 -4.77
N TRP A 81 4.19 0.07 -5.75
CA TRP A 81 4.32 -1.39 -5.82
C TRP A 81 5.28 -1.86 -6.90
N LYS A 82 5.28 -1.23 -8.07
CA LYS A 82 6.21 -1.58 -9.16
C LYS A 82 7.69 -1.64 -8.71
N PRO A 83 8.26 -0.65 -8.00
CA PRO A 83 9.65 -0.75 -7.56
C PRO A 83 9.90 -1.90 -6.57
N ARG A 84 8.89 -2.28 -5.76
CA ARG A 84 9.00 -3.40 -4.81
C ARG A 84 9.04 -4.73 -5.55
N PHE A 85 8.13 -4.94 -6.49
CA PHE A 85 8.11 -6.15 -7.32
C PHE A 85 9.37 -6.25 -8.20
N GLN A 86 9.82 -5.14 -8.80
CA GLN A 86 11.06 -5.15 -9.57
C GLN A 86 12.27 -5.55 -8.75
N ARG A 87 12.39 -5.05 -7.51
CA ARG A 87 13.47 -5.46 -6.61
C ARG A 87 13.37 -6.95 -6.28
N LEU A 88 12.19 -7.42 -5.91
CA LEU A 88 11.94 -8.84 -5.62
C LEU A 88 12.31 -9.75 -6.81
N MET A 89 11.91 -9.38 -8.02
CA MET A 89 12.23 -10.14 -9.23
C MET A 89 13.73 -10.20 -9.50
N ARG A 90 14.45 -9.07 -9.35
CA ARG A 90 15.91 -9.03 -9.52
C ARG A 90 16.63 -9.91 -8.48
N GLU A 91 16.22 -9.82 -7.22
CA GLU A 91 16.84 -10.59 -6.12
C GLU A 91 16.59 -12.09 -6.29
N ARG A 92 15.38 -12.49 -6.68
CA ARG A 92 15.00 -13.90 -6.79
C ARG A 92 15.54 -14.58 -8.05
N PHE A 93 15.45 -13.90 -9.19
CA PHE A 93 15.76 -14.51 -10.49
C PHE A 93 17.09 -14.03 -11.07
N LEU A 94 17.86 -13.23 -10.32
CA LEU A 94 19.20 -12.73 -10.70
C LEU A 94 19.22 -12.01 -12.06
N ILE A 95 18.14 -11.29 -12.37
CA ILE A 95 17.98 -10.52 -13.59
C ILE A 95 18.77 -9.21 -13.43
N MET A 96 19.80 -8.99 -14.25
CA MET A 96 20.59 -7.75 -14.31
C MET A 96 19.95 -6.71 -15.22
#